data_AF-A0A4Q3FRA1-F1
#
_entry.id   AF-A0A4Q3FRA1-F1
#
_cell.length_a   1.000
_cell.length_b   1.000
_cell.length_c   1.000
_cell.angle_alpha   90.00
_cell.angle_beta   90.00
_cell.angle_gamma   90.00
#
_symmetry.space_group_name_H-M   'P 1'
#
loop_
_entity.id
_entity.type
_entity.pdbx_description
1 polymer ?
#
loop_
_entity_poly.entity_id
_entity_poly.type
_entity_poly.pdbx_seq_one_letter_code
_entity_poly.pdbx_strand_id
1 'polypeptide(L)'
;MRFSGQPVWIVGTVCLTLLLPACGENKSATGAPAAVASASAAPPDAVTAMKAVFPEADMKGQVQIPASDLPERIERPVAVIAGGPDRSYLVTAKEQTDMCHACSASISVYYLQSTDGKLSVASKHPDLYESGGWGQAGDILPLTLPRHGGIGMTDESGFTAQGCTVMNVSIYRFDPNGPKEILQRAPLGYSYEAVDISGKIIKPFTPDADFAINYTGNNSS
;
A
#
# COMPACT_ATOMS: atom_id res chain seq x y z
N MET A 1 -14.62 -32.83 16.47
CA MET A 1 -15.84 -32.03 16.67
C MET A 1 -16.20 -31.37 15.35
N ARG A 2 -17.45 -31.47 14.89
CA ARG A 2 -17.88 -30.96 13.57
C ARG A 2 -18.18 -29.47 13.68
N PHE A 3 -17.51 -28.64 12.90
CA PHE A 3 -17.86 -27.22 12.75
C PHE A 3 -18.97 -27.07 11.70
N SER A 4 -20.12 -26.55 12.12
CA SER A 4 -21.17 -26.07 11.21
C SER A 4 -21.04 -24.56 11.10
N GLY A 5 -20.44 -24.08 10.00
CA GLY A 5 -20.51 -22.68 9.59
C GLY A 5 -21.88 -22.40 8.97
N GLN A 6 -22.54 -21.33 9.41
CA GLN A 6 -23.68 -20.76 8.69
C GLN A 6 -23.25 -19.48 7.98
N PRO A 7 -23.42 -19.37 6.66
CA PRO A 7 -23.36 -18.10 5.98
C PRO A 7 -24.72 -17.39 6.10
N VAL A 8 -24.71 -16.13 6.49
CA VAL A 8 -25.88 -15.24 6.47
C VAL A 8 -25.93 -14.58 5.09
N TRP A 9 -26.96 -14.92 4.30
CA TRP A 9 -27.27 -14.27 3.01
C TRP A 9 -28.61 -13.55 3.15
N ILE A 10 -28.62 -12.24 2.89
CA ILE A 10 -29.86 -11.46 2.74
C ILE A 10 -30.25 -11.50 1.26
N VAL A 11 -31.34 -12.20 0.96
CA VAL A 11 -31.95 -12.29 -0.37
C VAL A 11 -32.92 -11.12 -0.54
N GLY A 12 -32.57 -10.19 -1.43
CA GLY A 12 -33.49 -9.17 -1.93
C GLY A 12 -33.83 -9.46 -3.39
N THR A 13 -34.95 -10.12 -3.62
CA THR A 13 -35.58 -10.31 -4.94
C THR A 13 -36.34 -9.02 -5.31
N VAL A 14 -36.36 -8.62 -6.59
CA VAL A 14 -37.58 -8.34 -7.38
C VAL A 14 -37.25 -7.76 -8.77
N CYS A 15 -37.99 -8.32 -9.74
CA CYS A 15 -38.35 -7.86 -11.09
C CYS A 15 -37.31 -7.87 -12.23
N LEU A 16 -37.33 -9.01 -12.90
CA LEU A 16 -37.14 -9.18 -14.34
C LEU A 16 -38.28 -8.49 -15.12
N THR A 17 -37.96 -7.55 -16.01
CA THR A 17 -38.82 -7.23 -17.17
C THR A 17 -37.98 -7.30 -18.44
N LEU A 18 -38.32 -8.31 -19.24
CA LEU A 18 -37.86 -8.55 -20.61
C LEU A 18 -38.48 -7.52 -21.56
N LEU A 19 -37.66 -6.79 -22.32
CA LEU A 19 -38.05 -6.20 -23.60
C LEU A 19 -36.86 -6.28 -24.58
N LEU A 20 -36.91 -7.28 -25.45
CA LEU A 20 -36.16 -7.33 -26.72
C LEU A 20 -36.88 -6.45 -27.75
N PRO A 21 -36.13 -5.67 -28.55
CA PRO A 21 -36.55 -5.41 -29.92
C PRO A 21 -35.46 -5.81 -30.94
N ALA A 22 -35.89 -6.66 -31.87
CA ALA A 22 -35.64 -6.67 -33.32
C ALA A 22 -34.23 -6.40 -33.89
N CYS A 23 -33.79 -7.34 -34.73
CA CYS A 23 -32.81 -7.14 -35.80
C CYS A 23 -33.28 -6.06 -36.79
N GLY A 24 -32.38 -5.13 -37.14
CA GLY A 24 -32.58 -4.14 -38.19
C GLY A 24 -31.30 -3.37 -38.47
N GLU A 25 -30.67 -3.68 -39.59
CA GLU A 25 -29.52 -2.97 -40.16
C GLU A 25 -29.91 -1.53 -40.57
N ASN A 26 -29.18 -0.53 -40.04
CA ASN A 26 -28.50 0.54 -40.80
C ASN A 26 -28.35 1.86 -40.01
N LYS A 27 -27.20 2.49 -40.26
CA LYS A 27 -26.86 3.93 -40.20
C LYS A 27 -26.30 4.50 -38.89
N SER A 28 -25.07 4.99 -39.04
CA SER A 28 -24.19 5.67 -38.11
C SER A 28 -24.89 6.58 -37.08
N ALA A 29 -24.63 6.32 -35.81
CA ALA A 29 -24.74 7.30 -34.74
C ALA A 29 -23.33 7.63 -34.23
N THR A 30 -22.85 8.79 -34.67
CA THR A 30 -21.86 9.63 -34.02
C THR A 30 -22.09 9.70 -32.50
N GLY A 31 -21.00 9.55 -31.73
CA GLY A 31 -20.92 10.13 -30.39
C GLY A 31 -21.06 9.17 -29.21
N ALA A 32 -20.29 8.08 -29.18
CA ALA A 32 -19.79 7.61 -27.88
C ALA A 32 -18.50 8.40 -27.60
N PRO A 33 -18.36 9.14 -26.49
CA PRO A 33 -17.04 9.63 -26.11
C PRO A 33 -16.18 8.39 -25.92
N ALA A 34 -15.18 8.23 -26.78
CA ALA A 34 -14.10 7.30 -26.53
C ALA A 34 -13.63 7.58 -25.10
N ALA A 35 -13.69 6.57 -24.24
CA ALA A 35 -13.04 6.64 -22.95
C ALA A 35 -11.59 7.00 -23.23
N VAL A 36 -11.25 8.27 -23.04
CA VAL A 36 -9.87 8.73 -23.05
C VAL A 36 -9.23 7.96 -21.92
N ALA A 37 -8.49 6.92 -22.28
CA ALA A 37 -7.53 6.30 -21.40
C ALA A 37 -6.54 7.42 -21.08
N SER A 38 -6.78 8.12 -19.97
CA SER A 38 -5.79 9.02 -19.40
C SER A 38 -4.54 8.19 -19.21
N ALA A 39 -3.52 8.46 -20.03
CA ALA A 39 -2.20 7.89 -19.85
C ALA A 39 -1.79 8.24 -18.41
N SER A 40 -1.79 7.25 -17.53
CA SER A 40 -1.22 7.41 -16.21
C SER A 40 0.26 7.73 -16.43
N ALA A 41 0.67 8.96 -16.14
CA ALA A 41 2.08 9.31 -16.16
C ALA A 41 2.82 8.36 -15.21
N ALA A 42 3.98 7.87 -15.66
CA ALA A 42 4.84 7.08 -14.79
C ALA A 42 5.26 7.93 -13.58
N PRO A 43 5.42 7.32 -12.38
CA PRO A 43 5.95 8.06 -11.24
C PRO A 43 7.37 8.58 -11.56
N PRO A 44 7.79 9.72 -10.97
CA PRO A 44 9.16 10.19 -11.10
C PRO A 44 10.13 9.15 -10.53
N ASP A 45 11.40 9.21 -10.95
CA ASP A 45 12.41 8.35 -10.37
C ASP A 45 12.64 8.66 -8.88
N ALA A 46 13.03 7.64 -8.12
CA ALA A 46 13.17 7.74 -6.67
C ALA A 46 14.21 8.77 -6.22
N VAL A 47 15.29 8.96 -6.96
CA VAL A 47 16.34 9.93 -6.58
C VAL A 47 15.87 11.35 -6.82
N THR A 48 15.18 11.62 -7.93
CA THR A 48 14.57 12.92 -8.20
C THR A 48 13.48 13.23 -7.18
N ALA A 49 12.64 12.25 -6.82
CA ALA A 49 11.64 12.41 -5.78
C ALA A 49 12.27 12.74 -4.42
N MET A 50 13.33 12.01 -4.03
CA MET A 50 14.08 12.30 -2.81
C MET A 50 14.68 13.70 -2.83
N LYS A 51 15.33 14.12 -3.93
CA LYS A 51 15.95 15.45 -4.04
C LYS A 51 14.94 16.60 -4.01
N ALA A 52 13.70 16.37 -4.43
CA ALA A 52 12.63 17.36 -4.28
C ALA A 52 12.24 17.60 -2.82
N VAL A 53 12.39 16.59 -1.95
CA VAL A 53 12.05 16.66 -0.52
C VAL A 53 13.26 17.00 0.34
N PHE A 54 14.40 16.42 0.01
CA PHE A 54 15.71 16.48 0.69
C PHE A 54 16.78 16.86 -0.35
N PRO A 55 17.03 18.16 -0.58
CA PRO A 55 18.01 18.63 -1.56
C PRO A 55 19.43 18.06 -1.36
N GLU A 56 19.77 17.67 -0.13
CA GLU A 56 21.04 17.08 0.29
C GLU A 56 21.18 15.58 -0.03
N ALA A 57 20.12 14.92 -0.52
CA ALA A 57 20.15 13.49 -0.83
C ALA A 57 21.25 13.12 -1.82
N ASP A 58 21.94 12.01 -1.54
CA ASP A 58 23.08 11.54 -2.34
C ASP A 58 22.67 11.01 -3.73
N MET A 59 23.63 10.44 -4.47
CA MET A 59 23.36 9.86 -5.79
C MET A 59 22.42 8.64 -5.78
N LYS A 60 22.20 8.03 -4.61
CA LYS A 60 21.26 6.93 -4.40
C LYS A 60 19.95 7.43 -3.77
N GLY A 61 19.77 8.74 -3.61
CA GLY A 61 18.62 9.34 -2.96
C GLY A 61 18.62 9.17 -1.43
N GLN A 62 19.77 8.95 -0.81
CA GLN A 62 19.87 8.68 0.63
C GLN A 62 20.24 9.94 1.39
N VAL A 63 19.68 10.10 2.59
CA VAL A 63 20.01 11.19 3.51
C VAL A 63 20.57 10.60 4.80
N GLN A 64 21.81 10.95 5.12
CA GLN A 64 22.44 10.54 6.37
C GLN A 64 21.92 11.39 7.52
N ILE A 65 21.45 10.74 8.58
CA ILE A 65 21.00 11.40 9.80
C ILE A 65 22.00 11.02 10.88
N PRO A 66 22.98 11.89 11.17
CA PRO A 66 24.06 11.58 12.09
C PRO A 66 23.52 11.34 13.50
N ALA A 67 24.23 10.49 14.25
CA ALA A 67 23.92 10.25 15.64
C ALA A 67 23.90 11.55 16.45
N SER A 68 22.95 11.61 17.39
CA SER A 68 22.86 12.64 18.41
C SER A 68 22.45 11.98 19.73
N ASP A 69 21.30 12.36 20.29
CA ASP A 69 20.66 11.63 21.40
C ASP A 69 19.99 10.32 20.93
N LEU A 70 19.84 10.16 19.61
CA LEU A 70 19.37 8.93 18.96
C LEU A 70 20.50 8.31 18.14
N PRO A 71 20.48 6.97 17.91
CA PRO A 71 21.42 6.31 17.02
C PRO A 71 21.42 6.90 15.62
N GLU A 72 22.52 6.70 14.90
CA GLU A 72 22.63 7.09 13.50
C GLU A 72 21.57 6.38 12.65
N ARG A 73 20.96 7.13 11.74
CA ARG A 73 19.93 6.62 10.84
C ARG A 73 20.21 7.06 9.41
N ILE A 74 19.60 6.35 8.49
CA ILE A 74 19.60 6.72 7.08
C ILE A 74 18.18 6.76 6.56
N GLU A 75 17.83 7.85 5.89
CA GLU A 75 16.54 7.96 5.22
C GLU A 75 16.69 7.59 3.74
N ARG A 76 15.90 6.61 3.30
CA ARG A 76 15.93 6.05 1.94
C ARG A 76 14.54 6.10 1.30
N PRO A 77 14.45 6.27 -0.03
CA PRO A 77 13.19 6.04 -0.73
C PRO A 77 12.87 4.54 -0.72
N VAL A 78 11.65 4.18 -0.32
CA VAL A 78 11.16 2.79 -0.38
C VAL A 78 10.15 2.59 -1.50
N ALA A 79 9.38 3.62 -1.85
CA ALA A 79 8.48 3.59 -2.99
C ALA A 79 8.22 4.99 -3.56
N VAL A 80 7.99 5.07 -4.87
CA VAL A 80 7.35 6.24 -5.50
C VAL A 80 6.09 5.76 -6.22
N ILE A 81 4.95 6.26 -5.77
CA ILE A 81 3.64 5.77 -6.16
C ILE A 81 2.95 6.85 -6.99
N ALA A 82 2.54 6.53 -8.21
CA ALA A 82 1.79 7.46 -9.05
C ALA A 82 0.41 7.73 -8.44
N GLY A 83 0.01 9.00 -8.36
CA GLY A 83 -1.26 9.46 -7.78
C GLY A 83 -2.21 10.14 -8.78
N GLY A 84 -1.82 10.19 -10.05
CA GLY A 84 -2.47 10.91 -11.14
C GLY A 84 -1.43 11.48 -12.11
N PRO A 85 -1.84 12.23 -13.15
CA PRO A 85 -0.93 12.78 -14.16
C PRO A 85 0.18 13.66 -13.58
N ASP A 86 -0.16 14.48 -12.60
CA ASP A 86 0.74 15.48 -12.02
C ASP A 86 1.01 15.25 -10.53
N ARG A 87 0.60 14.11 -9.99
CA ARG A 87 0.72 13.81 -8.56
C ARG A 87 1.43 12.49 -8.34
N SER A 88 2.36 12.46 -7.42
CA SER A 88 2.99 11.24 -6.93
C SER A 88 3.18 11.28 -5.43
N TYR A 89 3.40 10.12 -4.83
CA TYR A 89 3.66 9.96 -3.41
C TYR A 89 5.04 9.33 -3.25
N LEU A 90 5.94 10.02 -2.57
CA LEU A 90 7.20 9.45 -2.14
C LEU A 90 7.01 8.85 -0.76
N VAL A 91 7.31 7.58 -0.60
CA VAL A 91 7.40 6.90 0.68
C VAL A 91 8.87 6.72 1.01
N THR A 92 9.27 7.13 2.21
CA THR A 92 10.63 6.96 2.70
C THR A 92 10.63 6.13 3.97
N ALA A 93 11.77 5.48 4.23
CA ALA A 93 12.04 4.81 5.49
C ALA A 93 13.29 5.41 6.13
N LYS A 94 13.15 5.80 7.40
CA LYS A 94 14.24 6.17 8.28
C LYS A 94 14.71 4.94 9.04
N GLU A 95 15.75 4.31 8.52
CA GLU A 95 16.28 3.03 9.00
C GLU A 95 17.47 3.23 9.93
N GLN A 96 17.73 2.28 10.81
CA GLN A 96 18.95 2.26 11.61
C GLN A 96 20.15 1.88 10.73
N THR A 97 21.31 2.53 10.92
CA THR A 97 22.55 2.12 10.24
C THR A 97 23.14 0.86 10.85
N ASP A 98 22.97 0.68 12.17
CA ASP A 98 23.38 -0.49 12.93
C ASP A 98 22.22 -1.48 13.17
N MET A 99 22.57 -2.76 13.28
CA MET A 99 21.60 -3.82 13.55
C MET A 99 20.99 -3.68 14.95
N CYS A 100 19.74 -3.20 15.01
CA CYS A 100 19.00 -3.06 16.25
C CYS A 100 17.82 -4.04 16.30
N HIS A 101 17.96 -5.12 17.07
CA HIS A 101 16.99 -6.20 17.16
C HIS A 101 15.58 -5.74 17.59
N ALA A 102 15.51 -4.69 18.43
CA ALA A 102 14.26 -4.16 18.97
C ALA A 102 13.77 -2.89 18.26
N CYS A 103 14.43 -2.48 17.18
CA CYS A 103 14.07 -1.26 16.44
C CYS A 103 13.21 -1.58 15.21
N SER A 104 12.49 -0.57 14.78
CA SER A 104 11.76 -0.50 13.52
C SER A 104 12.25 0.72 12.73
N ALA A 105 11.91 0.77 11.44
CA ALA A 105 12.10 1.97 10.64
C ALA A 105 10.89 2.90 10.79
N SER A 106 11.12 4.21 10.76
CA SER A 106 10.04 5.18 10.74
C SER A 106 9.68 5.49 9.29
N ILE A 107 8.40 5.37 8.94
CA ILE A 107 7.92 5.59 7.57
C ILE A 107 7.37 7.00 7.44
N SER A 108 7.81 7.71 6.40
CA SER A 108 7.28 9.03 6.05
C SER A 108 6.61 8.98 4.67
N VAL A 109 5.62 9.83 4.46
CA VAL A 109 4.99 10.01 3.14
C VAL A 109 5.00 11.48 2.75
N TYR A 110 5.47 11.75 1.53
CA TYR A 110 5.52 13.08 0.94
C TYR A 110 4.67 13.13 -0.31
N TYR A 111 3.77 14.10 -0.36
CA TYR A 111 2.89 14.30 -1.49
C TYR A 111 3.59 15.26 -2.43
N LEU A 112 3.77 14.82 -3.67
CA LEU A 112 4.54 15.54 -4.66
C LEU A 112 3.62 15.98 -5.80
N GLN A 113 3.84 17.22 -6.23
CA GLN A 113 3.14 17.82 -7.36
C GLN A 113 4.17 18.12 -8.46
N SER A 114 3.88 17.66 -9.67
CA SER A 114 4.60 18.05 -10.88
C SER A 114 3.89 19.25 -11.50
N THR A 115 4.66 20.31 -11.80
CA THR A 115 4.18 21.46 -12.58
C THR A 115 5.28 21.84 -13.56
N ASP A 116 4.97 21.87 -14.86
CA ASP A 116 5.92 22.19 -15.93
C ASP A 116 7.21 21.35 -15.88
N GLY A 117 7.09 20.06 -15.53
CA GLY A 117 8.22 19.14 -15.41
C GLY A 117 9.09 19.35 -14.17
N LYS A 118 8.70 20.24 -13.24
CA LYS A 118 9.36 20.44 -11.95
C LYS A 118 8.55 19.78 -10.85
N LEU A 119 9.26 19.03 -10.01
CA LEU A 119 8.67 18.35 -8.85
C LEU A 119 8.75 19.25 -7.62
N SER A 120 7.66 19.34 -6.87
CA SER A 120 7.55 20.14 -5.65
C SER A 120 6.78 19.37 -4.57
N VAL A 121 7.03 19.70 -3.30
CA VAL A 121 6.34 19.06 -2.18
C VAL A 121 5.05 19.80 -1.85
N ALA A 122 3.92 19.11 -2.02
CA ALA A 122 2.59 19.62 -1.69
C ALA A 122 2.26 19.45 -0.20
N SER A 123 2.60 18.30 0.39
CA SER A 123 2.46 18.05 1.83
C SER A 123 3.49 17.06 2.35
N LYS A 124 3.76 17.11 3.65
CA LYS A 124 4.72 16.25 4.35
C LYS A 124 4.03 15.54 5.50
N HIS A 125 4.26 14.24 5.61
CA HIS A 125 3.80 13.40 6.72
C HIS A 125 5.00 12.60 7.25
N PRO A 126 5.94 13.27 7.96
CA PRO A 126 7.14 12.64 8.46
C PRO A 126 6.83 11.70 9.64
N ASP A 127 7.61 10.62 9.76
CA ASP A 127 7.58 9.69 10.90
C ASP A 127 6.14 9.25 11.26
N LEU A 128 5.36 8.93 10.22
CA LEU A 128 3.91 8.66 10.31
C LEU A 128 3.61 7.44 11.17
N TYR A 129 4.41 6.38 11.02
CA TYR A 129 4.29 5.14 11.78
C TYR A 129 5.60 4.33 11.72
N GLU A 130 5.71 3.33 12.60
CA GLU A 130 6.86 2.42 12.64
C GLU A 130 6.57 1.14 11.84
N SER A 131 7.53 0.72 11.02
CA SER A 131 7.46 -0.41 10.11
C SER A 131 8.64 -1.37 10.31
N GLY A 132 8.39 -2.64 10.01
CA GLY A 132 9.42 -3.66 9.97
C GLY A 132 9.98 -4.02 11.34
N GLY A 133 11.23 -4.49 11.32
CA GLY A 133 11.97 -4.99 12.46
C GLY A 133 13.47 -4.93 12.16
N TRP A 134 14.29 -5.16 13.18
CA TRP A 134 15.76 -5.13 13.05
C TRP A 134 16.30 -3.75 12.59
N GLY A 135 15.51 -2.69 12.81
CA GLY A 135 15.82 -1.33 12.37
C GLY A 135 15.58 -1.06 10.88
N GLN A 136 14.98 -1.98 10.14
CA GLN A 136 14.67 -1.85 8.71
C GLN A 136 13.16 -1.76 8.49
N ALA A 137 12.75 -1.20 7.35
CA ALA A 137 11.34 -1.16 6.97
C ALA A 137 10.83 -2.54 6.54
N GLY A 138 9.51 -2.73 6.58
CA GLY A 138 8.85 -3.84 5.91
C GLY A 138 8.82 -3.68 4.39
N ASP A 139 8.19 -4.65 3.73
CA ASP A 139 7.96 -4.60 2.29
C ASP A 139 6.80 -3.66 1.98
N ILE A 140 7.14 -2.47 1.46
CA ILE A 140 6.16 -1.44 1.09
C ILE A 140 5.86 -1.53 -0.39
N LEU A 141 4.60 -1.78 -0.74
CA LEU A 141 4.16 -1.97 -2.12
C LEU A 141 2.99 -1.03 -2.47
N PRO A 142 2.95 -0.49 -3.70
CA PRO A 142 1.82 0.31 -4.15
C PRO A 142 0.53 -0.50 -4.18
N LEU A 143 -0.57 0.15 -3.81
CA LEU A 143 -1.90 -0.43 -3.79
C LEU A 143 -2.89 0.46 -4.54
N THR A 144 -3.72 -0.14 -5.39
CA THR A 144 -4.93 0.48 -5.93
C THR A 144 -6.13 -0.14 -5.26
N LEU A 145 -7.04 0.70 -4.74
CA LEU A 145 -8.22 0.28 -3.98
C LEU A 145 -9.44 0.28 -4.91
N PRO A 146 -9.94 -0.88 -5.36
CA PRO A 146 -10.98 -0.94 -6.39
C PRO A 146 -12.39 -0.57 -5.90
N ARG A 147 -12.75 -0.81 -4.64
CA ARG A 147 -14.13 -0.64 -4.14
C ARG A 147 -14.39 0.81 -3.75
N HIS A 148 -13.50 1.37 -2.93
CA HIS A 148 -13.63 2.77 -2.52
C HIS A 148 -12.86 3.74 -3.40
N GLY A 149 -12.17 3.22 -4.44
CA GLY A 149 -11.30 4.00 -5.28
C GLY A 149 -10.05 4.47 -4.52
N GLY A 150 -9.08 4.96 -5.30
CA GLY A 150 -7.90 5.60 -4.77
C GLY A 150 -6.66 4.72 -4.76
N ILE A 151 -5.59 5.34 -4.29
CA ILE A 151 -4.23 4.83 -4.35
C ILE A 151 -3.68 4.84 -2.92
N GLY A 152 -2.80 3.90 -2.63
CA GLY A 152 -2.26 3.72 -1.32
C GLY A 152 -1.04 2.81 -1.36
N MET A 153 -0.76 2.20 -0.22
CA MET A 153 0.30 1.21 -0.08
C MET A 153 -0.11 0.10 0.89
N THR A 154 0.47 -1.07 0.71
CA THR A 154 0.58 -2.09 1.75
C THR A 154 1.94 -1.98 2.42
N ASP A 155 2.00 -2.27 3.70
CA ASP A 155 3.22 -2.50 4.46
C ASP A 155 3.17 -3.91 5.01
N GLU A 156 3.96 -4.81 4.43
CA GLU A 156 4.12 -6.18 4.91
C GLU A 156 5.34 -6.24 5.82
N SER A 157 5.10 -6.23 7.13
CA SER A 157 6.16 -6.16 8.14
C SER A 157 5.99 -7.18 9.25
N GLY A 158 7.11 -7.61 9.79
CA GLY A 158 7.14 -8.60 10.84
C GLY A 158 8.46 -8.61 11.59
N PHE A 159 8.53 -9.49 12.58
CA PHE A 159 9.76 -9.73 13.31
C PHE A 159 9.79 -11.17 13.82
N THR A 160 11.00 -11.61 14.15
CA THR A 160 11.24 -12.88 14.83
C THR A 160 11.92 -12.58 16.15
N ALA A 161 11.33 -13.03 17.26
CA ALA A 161 11.94 -12.93 18.58
C ALA A 161 11.59 -14.16 19.42
N GLN A 162 12.57 -14.67 20.16
CA GLN A 162 12.39 -15.77 21.13
C GLN A 162 11.70 -17.01 20.53
N GLY A 163 12.00 -17.33 19.26
CA GLY A 163 11.42 -18.48 18.56
C GLY A 163 9.99 -18.27 18.03
N CYS A 164 9.44 -17.06 18.16
CA CYS A 164 8.18 -16.66 17.56
C CYS A 164 8.41 -15.74 16.37
N THR A 165 7.81 -16.05 15.22
CA THR A 165 7.82 -15.20 14.04
C THR A 165 6.40 -14.72 13.76
N VAL A 166 6.24 -13.41 13.58
CA VAL A 166 4.97 -12.80 13.19
C VAL A 166 5.18 -11.91 11.97
N MET A 167 4.37 -12.11 10.95
CA MET A 167 4.25 -11.22 9.78
C MET A 167 2.86 -10.61 9.79
N ASN A 168 2.75 -9.33 9.47
CA ASN A 168 1.50 -8.58 9.39
C ASN A 168 1.46 -7.77 8.11
N VAL A 169 0.27 -7.31 7.74
CA VAL A 169 0.03 -6.31 6.72
C VAL A 169 -0.76 -5.14 7.30
N SER A 170 -0.26 -3.93 7.09
CA SER A 170 -1.01 -2.70 7.23
C SER A 170 -1.32 -2.12 5.86
N ILE A 171 -2.42 -1.38 5.76
CA ILE A 171 -2.84 -0.72 4.52
C ILE A 171 -3.12 0.74 4.80
N TYR A 172 -2.54 1.59 3.96
CA TYR A 172 -2.74 3.03 3.99
C TYR A 172 -3.30 3.50 2.66
N ARG A 173 -4.37 4.29 2.69
CA ARG A 173 -4.90 5.02 1.53
C ARG A 173 -4.36 6.45 1.54
N PHE A 174 -3.98 6.97 0.39
CA PHE A 174 -3.50 8.34 0.26
C PHE A 174 -4.65 9.29 -0.09
N ASP A 175 -5.25 9.88 0.95
CA ASP A 175 -6.32 10.87 0.82
C ASP A 175 -5.73 12.28 0.63
N PRO A 176 -6.47 13.26 0.08
CA PRO A 176 -5.96 14.62 -0.12
C PRO A 176 -5.41 15.31 1.14
N ASN A 177 -5.92 14.93 2.32
CA ASN A 177 -5.48 15.48 3.61
C ASN A 177 -4.31 14.71 4.24
N GLY A 178 -3.87 13.62 3.62
CA GLY A 178 -2.78 12.77 4.10
C GLY A 178 -3.11 11.28 4.09
N PRO A 179 -2.12 10.44 4.40
CA PRO A 179 -2.32 9.00 4.50
C PRO A 179 -3.31 8.64 5.60
N LYS A 180 -4.24 7.75 5.27
CA LYS A 180 -5.25 7.19 6.18
C LYS A 180 -5.02 5.70 6.31
N GLU A 181 -4.78 5.24 7.53
CA GLU A 181 -4.78 3.80 7.84
C GLU A 181 -6.19 3.24 7.64
N ILE A 182 -6.32 2.19 6.82
CA ILE A 182 -7.59 1.51 6.55
C ILE A 182 -7.59 0.06 7.05
N LEU A 183 -6.41 -0.51 7.26
CA LEU A 183 -6.22 -1.79 7.92
C LEU A 183 -4.93 -1.73 8.72
N GLN A 184 -5.00 -2.09 9.98
CA GLN A 184 -3.85 -2.06 10.87
C GLN A 184 -3.42 -3.49 11.22
N ARG A 185 -2.17 -3.84 10.89
CA ARG A 185 -1.45 -5.03 11.33
C ARG A 185 -2.29 -6.32 11.29
N ALA A 186 -3.01 -6.55 10.20
CA ALA A 186 -3.70 -7.82 10.00
C ALA A 186 -2.65 -8.93 9.86
N PRO A 187 -2.82 -10.08 10.52
CA PRO A 187 -1.80 -11.12 10.48
C PRO A 187 -1.64 -11.66 9.04
N LEU A 188 -0.41 -11.88 8.61
CA LEU A 188 -0.02 -12.59 7.38
C LEU A 188 0.76 -13.85 7.68
N GLY A 189 1.33 -13.99 8.87
CA GLY A 189 2.10 -15.16 9.25
C GLY A 189 2.26 -15.21 10.74
N TYR A 190 2.15 -16.41 11.30
CA TYR A 190 2.47 -16.69 12.70
C TYR A 190 3.08 -18.08 12.78
N SER A 191 4.29 -18.17 13.32
CA SER A 191 4.97 -19.43 13.58
C SER A 191 5.51 -19.43 14.99
N TYR A 192 5.05 -20.37 15.81
CA TYR A 192 5.56 -20.61 17.15
C TYR A 192 5.36 -22.08 17.53
N GLU A 193 6.44 -22.71 18.00
CA GLU A 193 6.46 -24.14 18.33
C GLU A 193 5.91 -25.02 17.18
N ALA A 194 4.81 -25.72 17.39
CA ALA A 194 4.17 -26.59 16.38
C ALA A 194 3.05 -25.91 15.59
N VAL A 195 2.77 -24.63 15.87
CA VAL A 195 1.70 -23.85 15.22
C VAL A 195 2.29 -23.03 14.10
N ASP A 196 1.76 -23.23 12.90
CA ASP A 196 2.11 -22.44 11.71
C ASP A 196 0.83 -21.98 11.00
N ILE A 197 0.65 -20.66 10.95
CA ILE A 197 -0.46 -19.99 10.29
C ILE A 197 0.13 -19.09 9.21
N SER A 198 -0.27 -19.32 7.97
CA SER A 198 0.09 -18.51 6.83
C SER A 198 -1.16 -17.81 6.28
N GLY A 199 -1.08 -16.49 6.16
CA GLY A 199 -2.03 -15.63 5.48
C GLY A 199 -1.51 -15.26 4.10
N LYS A 200 -2.39 -15.32 3.09
CA LYS A 200 -2.09 -14.89 1.72
C LYS A 200 -3.06 -13.80 1.30
N ILE A 201 -2.51 -12.65 0.91
CA ILE A 201 -3.30 -11.57 0.29
C ILE A 201 -3.91 -12.09 -1.02
N ILE A 202 -5.24 -11.99 -1.12
CA ILE A 202 -5.97 -12.39 -2.33
C ILE A 202 -5.89 -11.26 -3.34
N LYS A 203 -5.30 -11.55 -4.51
CA LYS A 203 -5.17 -10.63 -5.65
C LYS A 203 -5.79 -11.29 -6.90
N PRO A 204 -6.35 -10.51 -7.86
CA PRO A 204 -6.53 -9.06 -7.80
C PRO A 204 -7.63 -8.67 -6.80
N PHE A 205 -7.54 -7.45 -6.28
CA PHE A 205 -8.60 -6.87 -5.47
C PHE A 205 -9.86 -6.72 -6.32
N THR A 206 -11.03 -7.01 -5.74
CA THR A 206 -12.30 -7.02 -6.49
C THR A 206 -13.12 -5.76 -6.16
N PRO A 207 -14.07 -5.35 -7.01
CA PRO A 207 -14.99 -4.26 -6.69
C PRO A 207 -15.78 -4.46 -5.38
N ASP A 208 -15.90 -5.72 -4.93
CA ASP A 208 -16.62 -6.09 -3.72
C ASP A 208 -15.76 -6.01 -2.44
N ALA A 209 -14.43 -6.05 -2.58
CA ALA A 209 -13.49 -5.98 -1.47
C ALA A 209 -12.19 -5.28 -1.86
N ASP A 210 -11.86 -4.20 -1.15
CA ASP A 210 -10.56 -3.52 -1.29
C ASP A 210 -9.39 -4.41 -0.89
N PHE A 211 -9.64 -5.39 -0.03
CA PHE A 211 -8.63 -6.30 0.48
C PHE A 211 -9.26 -7.57 1.07
N ALA A 212 -8.59 -8.71 0.89
CA ALA A 212 -8.94 -9.96 1.57
C ALA A 212 -7.67 -10.79 1.82
N ILE A 213 -7.64 -11.50 2.94
CA ILE A 213 -6.58 -12.46 3.29
C ILE A 213 -7.22 -13.84 3.40
N ASN A 214 -6.62 -14.83 2.74
CA ASN A 214 -6.94 -16.23 2.98
C ASN A 214 -5.94 -16.81 3.98
N TYR A 215 -6.45 -17.43 5.04
CA TYR A 215 -5.61 -18.07 6.07
C TYR A 215 -5.62 -19.59 5.90
N THR A 216 -4.43 -20.17 6.01
CA THR A 216 -4.20 -21.62 6.05
C THR A 216 -3.22 -21.92 7.17
N GLY A 217 -3.39 -23.02 7.87
CA GLY A 217 -2.44 -23.41 8.92
C GLY A 217 -2.86 -24.67 9.64
N ASN A 218 -1.93 -25.22 10.42
CA ASN A 218 -2.23 -26.26 11.40
C ASN A 218 -2.45 -25.60 12.76
N ASN A 219 -3.57 -25.93 13.40
CA ASN A 219 -3.72 -25.72 14.83
C ASN A 219 -3.76 -27.10 15.47
N SER A 220 -2.58 -27.72 15.58
CA SER A 220 -2.42 -28.94 16.37
C SER A 220 -2.27 -28.56 17.83
N SER A 221 -3.38 -28.16 18.44
CA SER A 221 -3.56 -28.06 19.89
C SER A 221 -3.91 -29.43 20.48
#